data_AF-A0A8H3PL71-F1
#
_entry.id   AF-A0A8H3PL71-F1
#
_cell.length_a   1.000
_cell.length_b   1.000
_cell.length_c   1.000
_cell.angle_alpha   90.00
_cell.angle_beta   90.00
_cell.angle_gamma   90.00
#
_symmetry.space_group_name_H-M   'P 1'
#
loop_
_entity.id
_entity.type
_entity.pdbx_description
1 polymer ?
#
loop_
_entity_poly.entity_id
_entity_poly.type
_entity_poly.pdbx_seq_one_letter_code
_entity_poly.pdbx_strand_id
1 'polypeptide(L)'
;MACNLGGDKPNVTTLINGSLSEGPALQETMKAAQSTGCILDERKVAKLTRAPNEDKGVGVRFGDGGEAPVRFLIDKSPMEPVGQQMTVDGLRVEIVPNMFGSCLKRNEPFGETSVKGYFVTGDAGALMT
;
A
#
# COMPACT_ATOMS: atom_id res chain seq x y z
N MET A 1 -0.40 18.29 26.83
CA MET A 1 -0.30 17.18 27.80
C MET A 1 0.77 16.24 27.27
N ALA A 2 1.96 16.24 27.86
CA ALA A 2 3.08 15.42 27.39
C ALA A 2 3.07 14.10 28.17
N CYS A 3 3.01 12.98 27.45
CA CYS A 3 3.25 11.66 28.03
C CYS A 3 4.56 11.14 27.43
N ASN A 4 5.63 11.34 28.20
CA ASN A 4 6.94 10.78 27.95
C ASN A 4 6.96 9.41 28.64
N LEU A 5 7.02 8.32 27.89
CA LEU A 5 7.21 6.97 28.42
C LEU A 5 8.50 6.43 27.82
N GLY A 6 9.50 6.22 28.68
CA GLY A 6 10.81 5.69 28.32
C GLY A 6 10.73 4.34 27.60
N GLY A 7 11.66 4.18 26.64
CA GLY A 7 11.69 3.15 25.61
C GLY A 7 11.18 3.76 24.31
N ASP A 8 12.07 4.07 23.35
CA ASP A 8 11.74 4.71 22.08
C ASP A 8 10.61 3.96 21.35
N LYS A 9 9.37 4.36 21.60
CA LYS A 9 8.23 3.87 20.83
C LYS A 9 8.39 4.41 19.41
N PRO A 10 8.23 3.57 18.37
CA PRO A 10 8.31 4.06 17.01
C PRO A 10 7.26 5.16 16.81
N ASN A 11 7.72 6.32 16.34
CA ASN A 11 6.84 7.43 16.00
C ASN A 11 6.22 7.13 14.62
N VAL A 12 4.99 6.62 14.62
CA VAL A 12 4.26 6.22 13.41
C VAL A 12 3.21 7.27 13.09
N THR A 13 3.27 7.82 11.87
CA THR A 13 2.28 8.74 11.33
C THR A 13 1.59 8.09 10.13
N THR A 14 0.26 8.01 10.17
CA THR A 14 -0.56 7.63 9.03
C THR A 14 -0.91 8.88 8.23
N LEU A 15 -0.40 8.96 7.00
CA LEU A 15 -0.71 10.03 6.05
C LEU A 15 -1.96 9.65 5.27
N ILE A 16 -3.06 10.40 5.43
CA ILE A 16 -4.31 10.16 4.70
C ILE A 16 -4.32 10.82 3.32
N ASN A 17 -3.44 11.81 3.12
CA ASN A 17 -3.35 12.56 1.87
C ASN A 17 -4.66 13.27 1.50
N GLY A 18 -5.30 13.90 2.49
CA GLY A 18 -6.61 14.54 2.37
C GLY A 18 -7.60 14.02 3.42
N SER A 19 -8.89 14.17 3.14
CA SER A 19 -9.96 13.69 4.01
C SER A 19 -10.13 12.17 3.90
N LEU A 20 -10.32 11.50 5.04
CA LEU A 20 -10.73 10.10 5.11
C LEU A 20 -12.04 9.91 4.32
N SER A 21 -12.11 8.84 3.52
CA SER A 21 -13.38 8.41 2.93
C SER A 21 -14.35 7.95 4.03
N GLU A 22 -15.65 8.19 3.87
CA GLU A 22 -16.68 8.03 4.91
C GLU A 22 -17.03 6.57 5.27
N GLY A 23 -16.14 5.60 5.01
CA GLY A 23 -16.38 4.19 5.32
C GLY A 23 -16.30 3.91 6.83
N PRO A 24 -17.34 3.30 7.46
CA PRO A 24 -17.34 2.99 8.90
C PRO A 24 -16.13 2.15 9.35
N ALA A 25 -15.73 1.14 8.55
CA ALA A 25 -14.59 0.28 8.85
C ALA A 25 -13.25 1.02 8.85
N LEU A 26 -13.09 2.02 7.96
CA LEU A 26 -11.88 2.83 7.92
C LEU A 26 -11.78 3.74 9.16
N GLN A 27 -12.90 4.35 9.56
CA GLN A 27 -12.95 5.17 10.77
C GLN A 27 -12.64 4.37 12.04
N GLU A 28 -13.17 3.15 12.15
CA GLU A 28 -12.84 2.25 13.27
C GLU A 28 -11.37 1.88 13.30
N THR A 29 -10.79 1.55 12.13
CA THR A 29 -9.36 1.25 12.00
C THR A 29 -8.49 2.45 12.39
N MET A 30 -8.87 3.67 12.00
CA MET A 30 -8.13 4.88 12.37
C MET A 30 -8.23 5.18 13.87
N LYS A 31 -9.41 5.00 14.48
CA LYS A 31 -9.58 5.13 15.94
C LYS A 31 -8.72 4.12 16.69
N ALA A 32 -8.66 2.88 16.21
CA ALA A 32 -7.79 1.85 16.78
C ALA A 32 -6.31 2.25 16.68
N ALA A 33 -5.84 2.73 15.52
CA ALA A 33 -4.46 3.20 15.34
C ALA A 33 -4.12 4.42 16.23
N GLN A 34 -5.03 5.37 16.38
CA GLN A 34 -4.85 6.51 17.29
C GLN A 34 -4.76 6.04 18.75
N SER A 35 -5.54 5.01 19.14
CA SER A 35 -5.49 4.44 20.50
C SER A 35 -4.13 3.80 20.83
N THR A 36 -3.36 3.39 19.82
CA THR A 36 -1.98 2.88 19.99
C THR A 36 -0.92 3.97 20.00
N GLY A 37 -1.32 5.24 19.83
CA GLY A 37 -0.41 6.39 19.79
C GLY A 37 0.07 6.77 18.39
N CYS A 38 -0.53 6.22 17.32
CA CYS A 38 -0.22 6.66 15.95
C CYS A 38 -0.81 8.06 15.70
N ILE A 39 -0.04 8.90 15.01
CA ILE A 39 -0.49 10.23 14.60
C ILE A 39 -1.26 10.09 13.28
N LEU A 40 -2.42 10.75 13.19
CA LEU A 40 -3.16 10.89 11.95
C LEU A 40 -2.83 12.24 11.33
N ASP A 41 -2.36 12.25 10.08
CA ASP A 41 -2.09 13.47 9.32
C ASP A 41 -2.97 13.50 8.07
N GLU A 42 -3.96 14.40 8.10
CA GLU A 42 -4.96 14.56 7.04
C GLU A 42 -4.52 15.57 5.97
N ARG A 43 -3.35 16.18 6.12
CA ARG A 43 -2.86 17.15 5.13
C ARG A 43 -2.60 16.45 3.80
N LYS A 44 -2.95 17.12 2.72
CA LYS A 44 -2.67 16.64 1.36
C LYS A 44 -1.17 16.66 1.10
N VAL A 45 -0.59 15.53 0.70
CA VAL A 45 0.80 15.41 0.29
C VAL A 45 0.95 16.02 -1.10
N ALA A 46 1.76 17.06 -1.22
CA ALA A 46 2.04 17.75 -2.47
C ALA A 46 3.26 17.17 -3.18
N LYS A 47 4.29 16.76 -2.43
CA LYS A 47 5.53 16.24 -3.00
C LYS A 47 6.27 15.34 -2.02
N LEU A 48 6.84 14.26 -2.53
CA LEU A 48 7.86 13.47 -1.84
C LEU A 48 9.24 13.81 -2.41
N THR A 49 10.22 13.99 -1.53
CA THR A 49 11.62 14.22 -1.92
C THR A 49 12.53 13.21 -1.21
N ARG A 50 13.58 12.76 -1.91
CA ARG A 50 14.67 12.06 -1.23
C ARG A 50 15.36 13.08 -0.32
N ALA A 51 15.59 12.73 0.94
CA ALA A 51 16.34 13.61 1.81
C ALA A 51 17.78 13.77 1.26
N PRO A 52 18.43 14.94 1.45
CA PRO A 52 19.77 15.20 0.90
C PRO A 52 20.84 14.20 1.36
N ASN A 53 20.64 13.57 2.52
CA ASN A 53 21.51 12.53 3.05
C ASN A 53 20.70 11.24 3.18
N GLU A 54 21.29 10.10 2.80
CA GLU A 54 20.61 8.79 2.83
C GLU A 54 20.06 8.45 4.22
N ASP A 55 20.77 8.85 5.28
CA ASP A 55 20.35 8.65 6.66
C ASP A 55 19.05 9.38 7.03
N LYS A 56 18.65 10.40 6.27
CA LYS A 56 17.51 11.27 6.62
C LYS A 56 16.17 10.83 6.02
N GLY A 57 16.15 9.78 5.18
CA GLY A 57 14.92 9.17 4.68
C GLY A 57 14.20 9.99 3.60
N VAL A 58 12.91 10.26 3.81
CA VAL A 58 12.00 10.91 2.86
C VAL A 58 11.50 12.24 3.42
N GLY A 59 11.59 13.30 2.63
CA GLY A 59 10.93 14.56 2.92
C GLY A 59 9.50 14.56 2.37
N VAL A 60 8.53 14.87 3.22
CA VAL A 60 7.12 15.02 2.84
C VAL A 60 6.78 16.51 2.84
N ARG A 61 6.40 17.05 1.69
CA ARG A 61 5.86 18.42 1.58
C ARG A 61 4.35 18.35 1.43
N PHE A 62 3.64 19.11 2.25
CA PHE A 62 2.20 19.21 2.25
C PHE A 62 1.69 20.38 1.41
N GLY A 63 0.41 20.34 1.03
CA GLY A 63 -0.23 21.38 0.22
C GLY A 63 -0.36 22.73 0.93
N ASP A 64 -0.32 22.74 2.26
CA ASP A 64 -0.30 23.96 3.09
C ASP A 64 1.09 24.62 3.17
N GLY A 65 2.10 24.04 2.51
CA GLY A 65 3.49 24.48 2.54
C GLY A 65 4.31 23.90 3.71
N GLY A 66 3.68 23.14 4.62
CA GLY A 66 4.37 22.44 5.69
C GLY A 66 5.27 21.32 5.18
N GLU A 67 6.28 20.96 5.97
CA GLU A 67 7.19 19.86 5.67
C GLU A 67 7.39 18.96 6.89
N ALA A 68 7.52 17.65 6.66
CA ALA A 68 7.86 16.67 7.68
C ALA A 68 8.89 15.67 7.15
N PRO A 69 10.03 15.47 7.84
CA PRO A 69 10.95 14.39 7.52
C PRO A 69 10.46 13.07 8.14
N VAL A 70 10.49 11.99 7.37
CA VAL A 70 10.22 10.63 7.85
C VAL A 70 11.37 9.70 7.46
N ARG A 71 11.64 8.68 8.27
CA ARG A 71 12.75 7.74 7.98
C ARG A 71 12.45 6.85 6.77
N PHE A 72 11.21 6.39 6.66
CA PHE A 72 10.71 5.61 5.53
C PHE A 72 9.21 5.82 5.39
N LEU A 73 8.66 5.42 4.25
CA LEU A 73 7.23 5.34 3.99
C LEU A 73 6.89 3.88 3.66
N ILE A 74 5.74 3.43 4.13
CA ILE A 74 5.16 2.14 3.74
C ILE A 74 3.86 2.44 3.02
N ASP A 75 3.73 1.88 1.83
CA ASP A 75 2.50 1.88 1.07
C ASP A 75 2.32 0.50 0.42
N LYS A 76 1.07 0.02 0.41
CA LYS A 76 0.68 -1.21 -0.27
C LYS A 76 -0.23 -0.85 -1.44
N SER A 77 0.35 -0.16 -2.43
CA SER A 77 -0.34 0.21 -3.67
C SER A 77 -0.95 -1.02 -4.36
N PRO A 78 -2.11 -0.87 -5.03
CA PRO A 78 -2.66 -1.91 -5.88
C PRO A 78 -1.66 -2.36 -6.94
N MET A 79 -1.63 -3.66 -7.20
CA MET A 79 -0.75 -4.33 -8.16
C MET A 79 -1.58 -5.00 -9.25
N GLU A 80 -1.02 -5.02 -10.46
CA GLU A 80 -1.62 -5.65 -11.63
C GLU A 80 -0.56 -6.47 -12.38
N PRO A 81 -0.94 -7.60 -13.04
CA PRO A 81 -0.03 -8.34 -13.89
C PRO A 81 0.50 -7.47 -15.03
N VAL A 82 1.81 -7.52 -15.29
CA VAL A 82 2.40 -6.84 -16.46
C VAL A 82 2.03 -7.60 -17.74
N GLY A 83 1.80 -6.87 -18.83
CA GLY A 83 1.58 -7.48 -20.14
C GLY A 83 0.17 -8.09 -20.31
N GLN A 84 -0.85 -7.50 -19.69
CA GLN A 84 -2.24 -7.95 -19.79
C GLN A 84 -2.71 -8.07 -21.24
N GLN A 85 -2.26 -7.21 -22.15
CA GLN A 85 -2.64 -7.31 -23.56
C GLN A 85 -2.21 -8.64 -24.19
N MET A 86 -1.01 -9.15 -23.88
CA MET A 86 -0.56 -10.43 -24.43
C MET A 86 -1.23 -11.63 -23.73
N THR A 87 -1.47 -11.54 -22.43
CA THR A 87 -1.97 -12.64 -21.61
C THR A 87 -3.49 -12.74 -21.61
N VAL A 88 -4.20 -11.62 -21.45
CA VAL A 88 -5.65 -11.53 -21.48
C VAL A 88 -6.16 -11.46 -22.90
N ASP A 89 -5.70 -10.52 -23.72
CA ASP A 89 -6.28 -10.37 -25.08
C ASP A 89 -5.75 -11.43 -26.04
N GLY A 90 -4.46 -11.77 -25.93
CA GLY A 90 -3.81 -12.79 -26.74
C GLY A 90 -4.17 -14.22 -26.31
N LEU A 91 -3.78 -14.60 -25.10
CA LEU A 91 -3.94 -15.97 -24.60
C LEU A 91 -5.30 -16.24 -23.97
N ARG A 92 -6.07 -15.20 -23.59
CA ARG A 92 -7.36 -15.32 -22.89
C ARG A 92 -7.25 -15.97 -21.52
N VAL A 93 -6.16 -15.67 -20.81
CA VAL A 93 -6.03 -16.01 -19.39
C VAL A 93 -6.96 -15.11 -18.58
N GLU A 94 -7.75 -15.72 -17.70
CA GLU A 94 -8.66 -15.00 -16.80
C GLU A 94 -7.89 -14.21 -15.75
N ILE A 95 -8.37 -13.00 -15.41
CA ILE A 95 -7.91 -12.21 -14.27
C ILE A 95 -8.95 -12.32 -13.15
N VAL A 96 -8.48 -12.47 -11.91
CA VAL A 96 -9.30 -12.46 -10.71
C VAL A 96 -8.86 -11.34 -9.77
N PRO A 97 -9.80 -10.73 -9.03
CA PRO A 97 -9.46 -9.75 -8.00
C PRO A 97 -8.70 -10.42 -6.84
N ASN A 98 -7.77 -9.68 -6.23
CA ASN A 98 -7.09 -10.06 -5.00
C ASN A 98 -7.14 -8.91 -3.98
N MET A 99 -6.63 -9.13 -2.75
CA MET A 99 -6.66 -8.12 -1.68
C MET A 99 -5.91 -6.83 -2.05
N PHE A 100 -4.95 -6.89 -2.97
CA PHE A 100 -4.05 -5.80 -3.32
C PHE A 100 -4.12 -5.46 -4.82
N GLY A 101 -5.28 -5.61 -5.48
CA GLY A 101 -5.44 -5.41 -6.92
C GLY A 101 -5.96 -6.65 -7.65
N SER A 102 -5.18 -7.18 -8.60
CA SER A 102 -5.59 -8.34 -9.40
C SER A 102 -4.44 -9.28 -9.71
N CYS A 103 -4.76 -10.53 -10.04
CA CYS A 103 -3.80 -11.52 -10.51
C CYS A 103 -4.39 -12.43 -11.60
N LEU A 104 -3.55 -13.13 -12.34
CA LEU A 104 -3.98 -14.16 -13.27
C LEU A 104 -4.56 -15.33 -12.49
N LYS A 105 -5.68 -15.87 -12.98
CA LYS A 105 -6.33 -17.04 -12.38
C LYS A 105 -5.38 -18.22 -12.39
N ARG A 106 -5.18 -18.78 -11.20
CA ARG A 106 -4.30 -19.90 -10.93
C ARG A 106 -5.12 -21.08 -10.41
N ASN A 107 -4.98 -22.25 -11.04
CA ASN A 107 -5.58 -23.50 -10.60
C ASN A 107 -4.56 -24.26 -9.74
N GLU A 108 -4.93 -24.54 -8.49
CA GLU A 108 -4.13 -25.37 -7.60
C GLU A 108 -4.19 -26.86 -7.99
N PRO A 109 -3.15 -27.65 -7.69
CA PRO A 109 -1.95 -27.27 -6.94
C PRO A 109 -0.77 -26.80 -7.81
N PHE A 110 -0.87 -26.92 -9.13
CA PHE A 110 0.28 -26.79 -10.04
C PHE A 110 0.41 -25.41 -10.70
N GLY A 111 -0.57 -24.53 -10.48
CA GLY A 111 -0.55 -23.18 -11.02
C GLY A 111 -0.92 -23.08 -12.49
N GLU A 112 -1.67 -24.04 -13.02
CA GLU A 112 -2.20 -23.95 -14.39
C GLU A 112 -3.23 -22.82 -14.49
N THR A 113 -3.24 -22.09 -15.60
CA THR A 113 -4.19 -20.98 -15.81
C THR A 113 -5.55 -21.49 -16.30
N SER A 114 -6.46 -20.58 -16.67
CA SER A 114 -7.68 -20.93 -17.42
C SER A 114 -7.40 -21.51 -18.81
N VAL A 115 -6.17 -21.37 -19.32
CA VAL A 115 -5.74 -21.88 -20.62
C VAL A 115 -4.85 -23.10 -20.40
N LYS A 116 -5.29 -24.24 -20.93
CA LYS A 116 -4.60 -25.52 -20.75
C LYS A 116 -3.16 -25.45 -21.29
N GLY A 117 -2.20 -25.93 -20.49
CA GLY A 117 -0.78 -25.92 -20.82
C GLY A 117 -0.05 -24.61 -20.54
N TYR A 118 -0.75 -23.57 -20.07
CA TYR A 118 -0.16 -22.31 -19.61
C TYR A 118 -0.19 -22.25 -18.09
N PHE A 119 0.93 -21.88 -17.50
CA PHE A 119 1.12 -21.85 -16.04
C PHE A 119 1.52 -20.46 -15.58
N VAL A 120 1.09 -20.09 -14.38
CA VAL A 120 1.46 -18.85 -13.71
C VAL A 120 2.09 -19.14 -12.35
N THR A 121 3.13 -18.38 -12.01
CA THR A 121 3.84 -18.47 -10.73
C THR A 121 4.27 -17.09 -10.26
N GLY A 122 4.68 -16.98 -9.00
CA GLY A 122 5.05 -15.72 -8.35
C GLY A 122 3.86 -14.76 -8.23
N ASP A 123 4.16 -13.46 -8.11
CA ASP A 123 3.19 -12.41 -7.83
C ASP A 123 2.03 -12.32 -8.84
N ALA A 124 2.31 -12.70 -10.10
CA ALA A 124 1.31 -12.68 -11.17
C ALA A 124 0.17 -13.70 -10.96
N GLY A 125 0.37 -14.74 -10.16
CA GLY A 125 -0.63 -15.77 -9.85
C GLY A 125 -0.77 -16.07 -8.37
N ALA A 126 -0.11 -15.27 -7.50
CA ALA A 126 -0.21 -15.43 -6.07
C ALA A 126 -1.59 -14.95 -5.60
N LEU A 127 -2.39 -15.89 -5.11
CA LEU A 127 -3.52 -15.57 -4.26
C LEU A 127 -2.94 -15.13 -2.91
N MET A 128 -2.69 -13.83 -2.75
CA MET A 128 -2.47 -13.28 -1.42
C MET A 128 -3.82 -13.31 -0.69
N THR A 129 -4.04 -14.39 0.07
CA THR A 129 -5.15 -14.57 1.00
C THR A 129 -5.02 -13.67 2.21
#